data_AF-A0A2K3J8H6-F1
#
_entry.id   AF-A0A2K3J8H6-F1
#
_cell.length_a   1.000
_cell.length_b   1.000
_cell.length_c   1.000
_cell.angle_alpha   90.00
_cell.angle_beta   90.00
_cell.angle_gamma   90.00
#
_symmetry.space_group_name_H-M   'P 1'
#
loop_
_entity.id
_entity.type
_entity.pdbx_description
1 polymer ?
#
loop_
_entity_poly.entity_id
_entity_poly.type
_entity_poly.pdbx_seq_one_letter_code
_entity_poly.pdbx_strand_id
1 'polypeptide(L)'
;MNKRNISLKTLHSATRELESLSSSIKEVKTFLNSLTPHATRSEIAALASLLVLNTLRHNQTEGKLGLVTFAETPEKFSVQHGDEIRSYMEFLGDLQSEEVLVSLVYSILDTVNETGGHENMAGAFRSIAEYLEDFGTSRPTLMLIFSTGVGKYDEDHLPFIQAIKERERYQIEFMVMEENTNLRSALRILKGINAKLVPLENFSSQIFIGHVLDVIDHLVPSGSIIQNDA
;
A
#
# COMPACT_ATOMS: atom_id res chain seq x y z
N MET A 1 11.09 -15.99 13.05
CA MET A 1 11.12 -16.22 11.58
C MET A 1 12.38 -15.60 11.00
N ASN A 2 13.07 -16.27 10.07
CA ASN A 2 14.28 -15.75 9.44
C ASN A 2 13.94 -14.46 8.67
N LYS A 3 14.40 -13.31 9.17
CA LYS A 3 14.41 -12.02 8.46
C LYS A 3 15.31 -12.19 7.22
N ARG A 4 14.76 -12.70 6.12
CA ARG A 4 15.45 -12.64 4.83
C ARG A 4 15.37 -11.20 4.36
N ASN A 5 16.54 -10.60 4.25
CA ASN A 5 16.70 -9.21 3.88
C ASN A 5 16.58 -9.06 2.36
N ILE A 6 15.89 -8.02 1.92
CA ILE A 6 15.79 -7.62 0.52
C ILE A 6 16.95 -6.67 0.23
N SER A 7 17.59 -6.82 -0.92
CA SER A 7 18.65 -5.90 -1.32
C SER A 7 18.05 -4.53 -1.71
N LEU A 8 18.45 -3.48 -0.99
CA LEU A 8 18.08 -2.10 -1.25
C LEU A 8 19.14 -1.43 -2.13
N LYS A 9 18.85 -1.29 -3.43
CA LYS A 9 19.83 -0.81 -4.42
C LYS A 9 19.96 0.71 -4.47
N THR A 10 18.92 1.45 -4.08
CA THR A 10 18.83 2.90 -4.30
C THR A 10 18.52 3.70 -3.05
N LEU A 11 19.12 3.33 -1.90
CA LEU A 11 18.92 4.04 -0.62
C LEU A 11 19.10 5.56 -0.76
N HIS A 12 20.18 6.01 -1.40
CA HIS A 12 20.42 7.44 -1.60
C HIS A 12 19.30 8.13 -2.42
N SER A 13 18.75 7.46 -3.44
CA SER A 13 17.64 8.03 -4.22
C SER A 13 16.37 8.09 -3.38
N ALA A 14 16.07 7.04 -2.61
CA ALA A 14 14.93 7.01 -1.70
C ALA A 14 15.01 8.12 -0.63
N THR A 15 16.20 8.35 -0.06
CA THR A 15 16.44 9.45 0.88
C THR A 15 16.17 10.81 0.25
N ARG A 16 16.62 11.02 -1.00
CA ARG A 16 16.39 12.27 -1.73
C ARG A 16 14.91 12.46 -2.07
N GLU A 17 14.22 11.40 -2.52
CA GLU A 17 12.79 11.43 -2.83
C GLU A 17 11.95 11.78 -1.59
N LEU A 18 12.35 11.29 -0.41
CA LEU A 18 11.70 11.55 0.87
C LEU A 18 12.25 12.75 1.64
N GLU A 19 13.14 13.54 1.04
CA GLU A 19 13.84 14.64 1.73
C GLU A 19 12.84 15.62 2.35
N SER A 20 11.85 16.05 1.58
CA SER A 20 10.85 16.99 2.07
C SER A 20 9.91 16.41 3.13
N LEU A 21 9.67 15.09 3.15
CA LEU A 21 8.93 14.46 4.24
C LEU A 21 9.80 14.38 5.50
N SER A 22 11.08 14.03 5.32
CA SER A 22 12.07 13.90 6.40
C SER A 22 12.47 15.22 7.06
N SER A 23 12.31 16.35 6.35
CA SER A 23 12.52 17.68 6.91
C SER A 23 11.40 18.10 7.86
N SER A 24 10.18 17.63 7.61
CA SER A 24 9.00 17.94 8.43
C SER A 24 8.81 16.94 9.56
N ILE A 25 9.10 15.65 9.31
CA ILE A 25 8.86 14.55 10.24
C ILE A 25 10.18 13.85 10.53
N LYS A 26 10.74 14.06 11.72
CA LYS A 26 12.09 13.60 12.10
C LYS A 26 12.22 12.08 12.09
N GLU A 27 11.13 11.37 12.36
CA GLU A 27 11.06 9.93 12.44
C GLU A 27 11.33 9.28 11.09
N VAL A 28 10.91 9.93 10.00
CA VAL A 28 11.26 9.51 8.63
C VAL A 28 12.76 9.60 8.42
N LYS A 29 13.41 10.67 8.89
CA LYS A 29 14.87 10.80 8.81
C LYS A 29 15.57 9.73 9.62
N THR A 30 15.11 9.46 10.84
CA THR A 30 15.65 8.40 11.71
C THR A 30 15.53 7.03 11.03
N PHE A 31 14.36 6.71 10.50
CA PHE A 31 14.10 5.48 9.75
C PHE A 31 15.02 5.35 8.53
N LEU A 32 15.13 6.40 7.70
CA LEU A 32 16.00 6.37 6.52
C LEU A 32 17.47 6.16 6.88
N ASN A 33 17.93 6.71 8.01
CA ASN A 33 19.29 6.53 8.50
C ASN A 33 19.53 5.14 9.10
N SER A 34 18.49 4.44 9.56
CA SER A 34 18.61 3.07 10.07
C SER A 34 18.59 2.01 8.96
N LEU A 35 18.10 2.35 7.76
CA LEU A 35 18.08 1.43 6.63
C LEU A 35 19.48 1.00 6.24
N THR A 36 19.66 -0.31 6.06
CA THR A 36 20.89 -0.91 5.54
C THR A 36 20.70 -1.37 4.09
N PRO A 37 21.77 -1.70 3.34
CA PRO A 37 21.65 -2.32 2.01
C PRO A 37 20.87 -3.64 2.00
N HIS A 38 20.66 -4.24 3.17
CA HIS A 38 19.91 -5.46 3.39
C HIS A 38 18.75 -5.18 4.36
N ALA A 39 17.77 -4.43 3.88
CA ALA A 39 16.58 -4.07 4.66
C ALA A 39 15.64 -5.28 4.80
N THR A 40 14.93 -5.34 5.92
CA THR A 40 13.88 -6.31 6.17
C THR A 40 12.66 -6.04 5.29
N ARG A 41 11.80 -7.05 5.13
CA ARG A 41 10.56 -6.96 4.34
C ARG A 41 9.64 -5.83 4.82
N SER A 42 9.49 -5.69 6.14
CA SER A 42 8.67 -4.63 6.74
C SER A 42 9.28 -3.24 6.56
N GLU A 43 10.61 -3.11 6.63
CA GLU A 43 11.30 -1.87 6.27
C GLU A 43 11.09 -1.51 4.79
N ILE A 44 11.12 -2.49 3.88
CA ILE A 44 10.82 -2.25 2.46
C ILE A 44 9.36 -1.86 2.24
N ALA A 45 8.41 -2.52 2.91
CA ALA A 45 7.00 -2.18 2.84
C ALA A 45 6.75 -0.75 3.38
N ALA A 46 7.33 -0.40 4.52
CA ALA A 46 7.25 0.95 5.08
C ALA A 46 7.88 1.99 4.14
N LEU A 47 9.07 1.72 3.58
CA LEU A 47 9.71 2.61 2.62
C LEU A 47 8.85 2.82 1.37
N ALA A 48 8.28 1.76 0.82
CA ALA A 48 7.40 1.82 -0.34
C ALA A 48 6.12 2.62 -0.05
N SER A 49 5.49 2.40 1.10
CA SER A 49 4.33 3.17 1.56
C SER A 49 4.64 4.65 1.73
N LEU A 50 5.80 5.01 2.30
CA LEU A 50 6.24 6.40 2.43
C LEU A 50 6.48 7.05 1.07
N LEU A 51 7.05 6.33 0.11
CA LEU A 51 7.26 6.82 -1.26
C LEU A 51 5.93 7.10 -1.98
N VAL A 52 4.95 6.20 -1.83
CA VAL A 52 3.59 6.40 -2.36
C VAL A 52 2.93 7.59 -1.70
N LEU A 53 2.97 7.68 -0.37
CA LEU A 53 2.43 8.81 0.39
C LEU A 53 3.06 10.13 -0.05
N ASN A 54 4.39 10.17 -0.23
CA ASN A 54 5.09 11.35 -0.68
C ASN A 54 4.72 11.76 -2.12
N THR A 55 4.39 10.78 -2.97
CA THR A 55 3.86 11.04 -4.32
C THR A 55 2.45 11.63 -4.26
N LEU A 56 1.61 11.11 -3.36
CA LEU A 56 0.19 11.49 -3.25
C LEU A 56 -0.05 12.75 -2.42
N ARG A 57 0.85 13.13 -1.50
CA ARG A 57 0.63 14.31 -0.62
C ARG A 57 0.46 15.62 -1.39
N HIS A 58 1.02 15.70 -2.60
CA HIS A 58 0.89 16.88 -3.47
C HIS A 58 -0.30 16.78 -4.43
N ASN A 59 -1.03 15.66 -4.40
CA ASN A 59 -2.20 15.48 -5.21
C ASN A 59 -3.37 16.28 -4.62
N GLN A 60 -3.86 17.26 -5.39
CA GLN A 60 -4.99 18.10 -5.02
C GLN A 60 -6.31 17.64 -5.67
N THR A 61 -6.33 16.45 -6.28
CA THR A 61 -7.58 15.88 -6.81
C THR A 61 -8.42 15.27 -5.70
N GLU A 62 -9.73 15.18 -5.93
CA GLU A 62 -10.60 14.31 -5.14
C GLU A 62 -10.14 12.85 -5.20
N GLY A 63 -9.86 12.24 -4.05
CA GLY A 63 -9.44 10.85 -3.97
C GLY A 63 -9.33 10.42 -2.51
N LYS A 64 -9.26 9.11 -2.30
CA LYS A 64 -9.22 8.50 -0.96
C LYS A 64 -7.98 7.62 -0.82
N LEU A 65 -7.36 7.64 0.36
CA LEU A 65 -6.26 6.77 0.76
C LEU A 65 -6.70 5.91 1.94
N GLY A 66 -6.48 4.61 1.84
CA GLY A 66 -6.62 3.66 2.95
C GLY A 66 -5.27 3.03 3.28
N LEU A 67 -5.08 2.67 4.54
CA LEU A 67 -3.92 1.93 5.00
C LEU A 67 -4.40 0.78 5.90
N VAL A 68 -3.94 -0.43 5.61
CA VAL A 68 -4.22 -1.62 6.42
C VAL A 68 -2.93 -2.37 6.72
N THR A 69 -2.78 -2.83 7.96
CA THR A 69 -1.63 -3.65 8.38
C THR A 69 -1.98 -5.14 8.33
N PHE A 70 -0.99 -5.99 8.05
CA PHE A 70 -1.12 -7.46 8.04
C PHE A 70 -0.60 -8.07 9.36
N ALA A 71 -0.83 -7.40 10.49
CA ALA A 71 -0.42 -7.87 11.82
C ALA A 71 -1.34 -9.00 12.34
N GLU A 72 -1.08 -9.51 13.55
CA GLU A 72 -1.96 -10.49 14.22
C GLU A 72 -3.39 -9.95 14.36
N THR A 73 -3.48 -8.64 14.62
CA THR A 73 -4.68 -7.84 14.58
C THR A 73 -4.54 -6.81 13.46
N PRO A 74 -5.13 -7.05 12.27
CA PRO A 74 -5.10 -6.09 11.18
C PRO A 74 -5.78 -4.79 11.60
N GLU A 75 -5.11 -3.66 11.39
CA GLU A 75 -5.63 -2.34 11.75
C GLU A 75 -5.81 -1.47 10.52
N LYS A 76 -6.95 -0.78 10.45
CA LYS A 76 -7.21 0.29 9.49
C LYS A 76 -6.75 1.61 10.09
N PHE A 77 -5.98 2.38 9.34
CA PHE A 77 -5.73 3.76 9.73
C PHE A 77 -7.06 4.53 9.75
N SER A 78 -7.26 5.39 10.75
CA SER A 78 -8.47 6.19 10.82
C SER A 78 -8.18 7.63 11.23
N VAL A 79 -9.01 8.55 10.74
CA VAL A 79 -8.95 9.97 11.03
C VAL A 79 -10.25 10.38 11.70
N GLN A 80 -10.13 11.19 12.75
CA GLN A 80 -11.27 11.82 13.39
C GLN A 80 -11.61 13.13 12.66
N HIS A 81 -12.84 13.24 12.19
CA HIS A 81 -13.39 14.40 11.51
C HIS A 81 -14.58 14.94 12.31
N GLY A 82 -14.29 15.79 13.30
CA GLY A 82 -15.28 16.24 14.29
C GLY A 82 -15.81 15.07 15.12
N ASP A 83 -17.09 14.76 14.98
CA ASP A 83 -17.77 13.65 15.68
C ASP A 83 -17.75 12.33 14.90
N GLU A 84 -17.19 12.31 13.68
CA GLU A 84 -17.11 11.12 12.83
C GLU A 84 -15.70 10.54 12.82
N ILE A 85 -15.58 9.21 12.85
CA ILE A 85 -14.32 8.49 12.60
C ILE A 85 -14.40 7.88 11.21
N ARG A 86 -13.47 8.24 10.33
CA ARG A 86 -13.37 7.69 8.98
C ARG A 86 -12.15 6.77 8.93
N SER A 87 -12.32 5.58 8.37
CA SER A 87 -11.20 4.64 8.18
C SER A 87 -10.32 4.98 6.98
N TYR A 88 -10.52 6.12 6.32
CA TYR A 88 -9.77 6.56 5.14
C TYR A 88 -9.47 8.05 5.23
N MET A 89 -8.54 8.49 4.40
CA MET A 89 -8.14 9.89 4.26
C MET A 89 -8.53 10.42 2.90
N GLU A 90 -8.97 11.66 2.82
CA GLU A 90 -9.16 12.37 1.56
C GLU A 90 -7.86 13.05 1.10
N PHE A 91 -7.53 12.94 -0.18
CA PHE A 91 -6.35 13.60 -0.76
C PHE A 91 -6.43 15.13 -0.61
N LEU A 92 -7.62 15.66 -0.91
CA LEU A 92 -7.97 17.05 -0.68
C LEU A 92 -8.48 17.19 0.76
N GLY A 93 -7.77 17.91 1.61
CA GLY A 93 -8.11 18.07 3.02
C GLY A 93 -7.19 17.28 3.93
N ASP A 94 -7.49 16.00 4.17
CA ASP A 94 -6.79 15.20 5.19
C ASP A 94 -5.29 15.06 4.90
N LEU A 95 -4.88 14.70 3.69
CA LEU A 95 -3.44 14.58 3.35
C LEU A 95 -2.69 15.93 3.31
N GLN A 96 -3.42 17.06 3.29
CA GLN A 96 -2.82 18.39 3.41
C GLN A 96 -2.65 18.81 4.89
N SER A 97 -3.33 18.13 5.82
CA SER A 97 -3.19 18.35 7.25
C SER A 97 -1.88 17.76 7.74
N GLU A 98 -1.03 18.60 8.33
CA GLU A 98 0.23 18.17 8.92
C GLU A 98 0.01 17.12 10.02
N GLU A 99 -1.02 17.28 10.84
CA GLU A 99 -1.35 16.35 11.92
C GLU A 99 -1.71 14.96 11.38
N VAL A 100 -2.58 14.90 10.36
CA VAL A 100 -2.98 13.62 9.75
C VAL A 100 -1.78 12.97 9.07
N LEU A 101 -0.97 13.75 8.36
CA LEU A 101 0.23 13.25 7.69
C LEU A 101 1.23 12.67 8.70
N VAL A 102 1.46 13.36 9.81
CA VAL A 102 2.32 12.89 10.91
C VAL A 102 1.78 11.57 11.46
N SER A 103 0.51 11.51 11.85
CA SER A 103 -0.12 10.29 12.38
C SER A 103 -0.05 9.12 11.41
N LEU A 104 -0.27 9.35 10.11
CA LEU A 104 -0.15 8.32 9.09
C LEU A 104 1.30 7.79 8.98
N VAL A 105 2.29 8.69 9.01
CA VAL A 105 3.70 8.30 8.97
C VAL A 105 4.08 7.46 10.18
N TYR A 106 3.65 7.85 11.39
CA TYR A 106 3.85 7.03 12.59
C TYR A 106 3.21 5.65 12.44
N SER A 107 1.95 5.59 11.99
CA SER A 107 1.26 4.33 11.74
C SER A 107 2.02 3.42 10.77
N ILE A 108 2.59 3.97 9.68
CA ILE A 108 3.44 3.21 8.75
C ILE A 108 4.71 2.71 9.43
N LEU A 109 5.40 3.56 10.21
CA LEU A 109 6.66 3.21 10.85
C LEU A 109 6.50 2.22 12.00
N ASP A 110 5.39 2.29 12.73
CA ASP A 110 5.08 1.37 13.82
C ASP A 110 4.92 -0.08 13.32
N THR A 111 4.44 -0.27 12.08
CA THR A 111 4.38 -1.60 11.45
C THR A 111 5.75 -2.29 11.33
N VAL A 112 6.85 -1.52 11.30
CA VAL A 112 8.21 -2.08 11.27
C VAL A 112 8.57 -2.70 12.62
N ASN A 113 8.10 -2.10 13.71
CA ASN A 113 8.39 -2.52 15.07
C ASN A 113 7.50 -3.68 15.53
N GLU A 114 6.29 -3.81 14.99
CA GLU A 114 5.33 -4.88 15.31
C GLU A 114 5.68 -6.24 14.68
N THR A 115 6.89 -6.38 14.12
CA THR A 115 7.31 -7.59 13.40
C THR A 115 7.64 -8.75 14.35
N GLY A 116 6.75 -9.74 14.39
CA GLY A 116 6.99 -10.97 15.17
C GLY A 116 5.83 -11.96 15.25
N GLY A 117 4.62 -11.51 14.93
CA GLY A 117 3.39 -12.30 15.03
C GLY A 117 2.93 -13.00 13.76
N HIS A 118 1.83 -13.76 13.87
CA HIS A 118 1.16 -14.40 12.73
C HIS A 118 0.44 -13.38 11.84
N GLU A 119 0.69 -13.37 10.53
CA GLU A 119 -0.01 -12.47 9.60
C GLU A 119 -1.48 -12.90 9.42
N ASN A 120 -2.42 -12.10 9.92
CA ASN A 120 -3.84 -12.38 9.75
C ASN A 120 -4.35 -11.88 8.39
N MET A 121 -4.07 -12.66 7.34
CA MET A 121 -4.47 -12.33 5.97
C MET A 121 -6.00 -12.20 5.83
N ALA A 122 -6.78 -13.04 6.52
CA ALA A 122 -8.24 -12.99 6.43
C ALA A 122 -8.80 -11.66 6.95
N GLY A 123 -8.31 -11.17 8.09
CA GLY A 123 -8.69 -9.86 8.62
C GLY A 123 -8.24 -8.72 7.70
N ALA A 124 -7.03 -8.77 7.15
CA ALA A 124 -6.54 -7.74 6.23
C ALA A 124 -7.38 -7.68 4.92
N PHE A 125 -7.68 -8.83 4.31
CA PHE A 125 -8.53 -8.90 3.11
C PHE A 125 -9.98 -8.49 3.40
N ARG A 126 -10.49 -8.77 4.60
CA ARG A 126 -11.78 -8.23 5.04
C ARG A 126 -11.75 -6.70 5.09
N SER A 127 -10.75 -6.10 5.75
CA SER A 127 -10.61 -4.65 5.81
C SER A 127 -10.45 -4.01 4.43
N ILE A 128 -9.77 -4.69 3.51
CA ILE A 128 -9.68 -4.31 2.10
C ILE A 128 -11.07 -4.30 1.43
N ALA A 129 -11.87 -5.34 1.65
CA ALA A 129 -13.23 -5.40 1.08
C ALA A 129 -14.11 -4.25 1.63
N GLU A 130 -13.99 -3.96 2.93
CA GLU A 130 -14.64 -2.80 3.56
C GLU A 130 -14.16 -1.47 2.92
N TYR A 131 -12.87 -1.33 2.60
CA TYR A 131 -12.37 -0.15 1.88
C TYR A 131 -12.98 0.02 0.49
N LEU A 132 -13.08 -1.07 -0.28
CA LEU A 132 -13.70 -1.02 -1.60
C LEU A 132 -15.19 -0.68 -1.55
N GLU A 133 -15.86 -1.03 -0.45
CA GLU A 133 -17.22 -0.57 -0.15
C GLU A 133 -17.25 0.94 0.10
N ASP A 134 -16.42 1.42 1.03
CA ASP A 134 -16.36 2.83 1.44
C ASP A 134 -15.89 3.76 0.30
N PHE A 135 -15.05 3.26 -0.60
CA PHE A 135 -14.54 4.02 -1.73
C PHE A 135 -15.57 4.09 -2.86
N GLY A 136 -16.45 3.10 -2.96
CA GLY A 136 -17.44 2.97 -4.01
C GLY A 136 -16.82 2.61 -5.37
N THR A 137 -17.62 2.70 -6.43
CA THR A 137 -17.26 2.25 -7.79
C THR A 137 -17.05 3.40 -8.78
N SER A 138 -17.20 4.65 -8.33
CA SER A 138 -17.15 5.83 -9.19
C SER A 138 -15.75 6.15 -9.72
N ARG A 139 -14.71 5.83 -8.94
CA ARG A 139 -13.30 6.09 -9.27
C ARG A 139 -12.50 4.78 -9.22
N PRO A 140 -11.45 4.65 -10.06
CA PRO A 140 -10.63 3.46 -10.04
C PRO A 140 -9.83 3.36 -8.74
N THR A 141 -9.63 2.14 -8.25
CA THR A 141 -8.87 1.89 -7.01
C THR A 141 -7.61 1.08 -7.30
N LEU A 142 -6.46 1.61 -6.92
CA LEU A 142 -5.18 0.87 -6.91
C LEU A 142 -4.92 0.36 -5.49
N MET A 143 -4.71 -0.95 -5.36
CA MET A 143 -4.31 -1.59 -4.11
C MET A 143 -2.88 -2.09 -4.23
N LEU A 144 -2.01 -1.63 -3.33
CA LEU A 144 -0.63 -2.11 -3.22
C LEU A 144 -0.53 -3.01 -2.00
N ILE A 145 -0.26 -4.30 -2.20
CA ILE A 145 -0.17 -5.28 -1.11
C ILE A 145 1.27 -5.77 -1.01
N PHE A 146 1.93 -5.44 0.10
CA PHE A 146 3.28 -5.91 0.41
C PHE A 146 3.19 -7.13 1.31
N SER A 147 3.48 -8.32 0.78
CA SER A 147 3.40 -9.56 1.55
C SER A 147 4.42 -10.59 1.07
N THR A 148 4.57 -11.66 1.86
CA THR A 148 5.36 -12.84 1.49
C THR A 148 4.66 -13.72 0.46
N GLY A 149 3.34 -13.55 0.29
CA GLY A 149 2.56 -14.26 -0.73
C GLY A 149 1.12 -13.75 -0.80
N VAL A 150 0.27 -14.51 -1.47
CA VAL A 150 -1.18 -14.23 -1.58
C VAL A 150 -2.00 -15.03 -0.56
N GLY A 151 -1.32 -15.86 0.25
CA GLY A 151 -1.93 -16.87 1.10
C GLY A 151 -2.02 -18.25 0.43
N LYS A 152 -2.66 -19.20 1.12
CA LYS A 152 -2.91 -20.57 0.62
C LYS A 152 -4.39 -20.83 0.35
N TYR A 153 -4.68 -21.81 -0.52
CA TYR A 153 -6.05 -22.13 -0.95
C TYR A 153 -6.94 -22.68 0.17
N ASP A 154 -6.36 -23.22 1.23
CA ASP A 154 -7.04 -23.79 2.39
C ASP A 154 -7.30 -22.77 3.51
N GLU A 155 -6.94 -21.50 3.31
CA GLU A 155 -7.07 -20.47 4.34
C GLU A 155 -8.37 -19.65 4.21
N ASP A 156 -8.81 -19.10 5.35
CA ASP A 156 -10.08 -18.40 5.53
C ASP A 156 -10.21 -17.06 4.78
N HIS A 157 -9.17 -16.62 4.07
CA HIS A 157 -9.15 -15.34 3.38
C HIS A 157 -9.81 -15.37 1.98
N LEU A 158 -10.01 -16.56 1.40
CA LEU A 158 -10.53 -16.71 0.03
C LEU A 158 -11.89 -16.04 -0.22
N PRO A 159 -12.90 -16.12 0.69
CA PRO A 159 -14.18 -15.46 0.47
C PRO A 159 -14.05 -13.94 0.31
N PHE A 160 -13.15 -13.30 1.06
CA PHE A 160 -12.91 -11.86 0.96
C PHE A 160 -12.21 -11.50 -0.35
N ILE A 161 -11.21 -12.29 -0.76
CA ILE A 161 -10.57 -12.17 -2.06
C ILE A 161 -11.61 -12.29 -3.20
N GLN A 162 -12.57 -13.21 -3.08
CA GLN A 162 -13.65 -13.36 -4.05
C GLN A 162 -14.65 -12.20 -4.02
N ALA A 163 -14.96 -11.62 -2.87
CA ALA A 163 -15.84 -10.45 -2.78
C ALA A 163 -15.26 -9.23 -3.52
N ILE A 164 -13.92 -9.09 -3.52
CA ILE A 164 -13.23 -8.03 -4.30
C ILE A 164 -13.51 -8.19 -5.81
N LYS A 165 -13.63 -9.43 -6.30
CA LYS A 165 -13.88 -9.73 -7.72
C LYS A 165 -15.15 -9.07 -8.26
N GLU A 166 -16.17 -8.91 -7.41
CA GLU A 166 -17.47 -8.37 -7.80
C GLU A 166 -17.44 -6.86 -8.02
N ARG A 167 -16.34 -6.19 -7.67
CA ARG A 167 -16.15 -4.75 -7.87
C ARG A 167 -15.62 -4.46 -9.27
N GLU A 168 -16.08 -3.36 -9.85
CA GLU A 168 -15.55 -2.85 -11.12
C GLU A 168 -14.43 -1.85 -10.86
N ARG A 169 -13.48 -1.73 -11.80
CA ARG A 169 -12.44 -0.68 -11.85
C ARG A 169 -11.45 -0.67 -10.66
N TYR A 170 -10.99 -1.82 -10.18
CA TYR A 170 -9.84 -1.91 -9.28
C TYR A 170 -8.65 -2.61 -9.93
N GLN A 171 -7.45 -2.42 -9.40
CA GLN A 171 -6.27 -3.24 -9.71
C GLN A 171 -5.48 -3.51 -8.42
N ILE A 172 -5.09 -4.77 -8.21
CA ILE A 172 -4.29 -5.19 -7.07
C ILE A 172 -2.87 -5.51 -7.55
N GLU A 173 -1.88 -4.83 -7.00
CA GLU A 173 -0.47 -5.13 -7.21
C GLU A 173 0.08 -5.82 -5.95
N PHE A 174 0.27 -7.13 -6.05
CA PHE A 174 0.92 -7.92 -5.00
C PHE A 174 2.43 -7.83 -5.14
N MET A 175 3.05 -7.06 -4.27
CA MET A 175 4.48 -6.88 -4.13
C MET A 175 5.03 -8.04 -3.27
N VAL A 176 5.43 -9.13 -3.94
CA VAL A 176 5.77 -10.41 -3.30
C VAL A 176 7.24 -10.42 -2.89
N MET A 177 7.50 -10.46 -1.59
CA MET A 177 8.82 -10.29 -0.97
C MET A 177 9.53 -11.61 -0.59
N GLU A 178 9.03 -12.74 -1.07
CA GLU A 178 9.61 -14.07 -0.82
C GLU A 178 10.25 -14.68 -2.08
N GLU A 179 11.51 -15.06 -1.96
CA GLU A 179 12.21 -15.81 -2.99
C GLU A 179 11.60 -17.21 -3.11
N ASN A 180 11.23 -17.60 -4.35
CA ASN A 180 10.60 -18.89 -4.66
C ASN A 180 9.15 -19.05 -4.19
N THR A 181 8.39 -17.97 -4.01
CA THR A 181 6.93 -18.09 -3.86
C THR A 181 6.38 -18.95 -4.99
N ASN A 182 5.51 -19.91 -4.65
CA ASN A 182 4.86 -20.75 -5.65
C ASN A 182 3.88 -19.91 -6.47
N LEU A 183 4.39 -19.29 -7.54
CA LEU A 183 3.62 -18.40 -8.41
C LEU A 183 2.39 -19.11 -8.98
N ARG A 184 2.45 -20.43 -9.23
CA ARG A 184 1.31 -21.18 -9.75
C ARG A 184 0.15 -21.25 -8.76
N SER A 185 0.42 -21.46 -7.46
CA SER A 185 -0.64 -21.47 -6.46
C SER A 185 -1.21 -20.07 -6.24
N ALA A 186 -0.36 -19.05 -6.20
CA ALA A 186 -0.80 -17.65 -6.09
C ALA A 186 -1.69 -17.22 -7.27
N LEU A 187 -1.28 -17.51 -8.51
CA LEU A 187 -2.08 -17.22 -9.71
C LEU A 187 -3.41 -17.97 -9.73
N ARG A 188 -3.49 -19.15 -9.12
CA ARG A 188 -4.75 -19.90 -8.99
C ARG A 188 -5.71 -19.24 -8.01
N ILE A 189 -5.21 -18.71 -6.89
CA ILE A 189 -6.00 -17.94 -5.91
C ILE A 189 -6.54 -16.66 -6.54
N LEU A 190 -5.69 -15.95 -7.31
CA LEU A 190 -6.05 -14.71 -7.99
C LEU A 190 -6.88 -14.89 -9.26
N LYS A 191 -7.35 -16.11 -9.56
CA LYS A 191 -8.04 -16.39 -10.82
C LYS A 191 -9.33 -15.56 -10.93
N GLY A 192 -9.35 -14.67 -11.93
CA GLY A 192 -10.50 -13.82 -12.23
C GLY A 192 -10.56 -12.54 -11.40
N ILE A 193 -9.49 -12.22 -10.68
CA ILE A 193 -9.31 -10.95 -9.96
C ILE A 193 -8.38 -10.08 -10.79
N ASN A 194 -8.64 -8.79 -10.87
CA ASN A 194 -7.72 -7.87 -11.55
C ASN A 194 -6.48 -7.63 -10.68
N ALA A 195 -5.59 -8.61 -10.65
CA ALA A 195 -4.42 -8.61 -9.81
C ALA A 195 -3.16 -9.02 -10.58
N LYS A 196 -2.04 -8.40 -10.23
CA LYS A 196 -0.72 -8.71 -10.75
C LYS A 196 0.23 -9.08 -9.61
N LEU A 197 1.06 -10.08 -9.86
CA LEU A 197 2.16 -10.45 -8.96
C LEU A 197 3.43 -9.73 -9.44
N VAL A 198 4.04 -8.97 -8.54
CA VAL A 198 5.30 -8.25 -8.77
C VAL A 198 6.33 -8.78 -7.78
N PRO A 199 7.23 -9.69 -8.21
CA PRO A 199 8.30 -10.18 -7.35
C PRO A 199 9.25 -9.05 -6.95
N LEU A 200 9.52 -8.92 -5.64
CA LEU A 200 10.44 -7.95 -5.06
C LEU A 200 11.65 -8.67 -4.45
N GLU A 201 12.51 -9.22 -5.31
CA GLU A 201 13.80 -9.78 -4.88
C GLU A 201 14.82 -8.67 -4.53
N ASN A 202 14.70 -7.53 -5.19
CA ASN A 202 15.52 -6.35 -4.97
C ASN A 202 14.61 -5.12 -5.00
N PHE A 203 14.85 -4.16 -4.11
CA PHE A 203 14.09 -2.91 -4.09
C PHE A 203 14.90 -1.75 -4.69
N SER A 204 14.26 -1.05 -5.61
CA SER A 204 14.73 0.23 -6.15
C SER A 204 13.55 1.20 -6.14
N SER A 205 13.73 2.35 -5.47
CA SER A 205 12.71 3.39 -5.34
C SER A 205 12.21 3.89 -6.70
N GLN A 206 13.13 4.12 -7.63
CA GLN A 206 12.83 4.59 -8.98
C GLN A 206 12.01 3.58 -9.79
N ILE A 207 12.39 2.30 -9.75
CA ILE A 207 11.64 1.24 -10.45
C ILE A 207 10.25 1.08 -9.84
N PHE A 208 10.17 1.09 -8.51
CA PHE A 208 8.92 0.96 -7.78
C PHE A 208 7.95 2.12 -8.09
N ILE A 209 8.40 3.36 -7.97
CA ILE A 209 7.57 4.53 -8.29
C ILE A 209 7.19 4.57 -9.77
N GLY A 210 8.12 4.26 -10.68
CA GLY A 210 7.81 4.15 -12.11
C GLY A 210 6.68 3.15 -12.37
N HIS A 211 6.75 1.96 -11.77
CA HIS A 211 5.68 0.96 -11.88
C HIS A 211 4.35 1.45 -11.30
N VAL A 212 4.36 2.11 -10.13
CA VAL A 212 3.13 2.66 -9.53
C VAL A 212 2.48 3.70 -10.46
N LEU A 213 3.27 4.61 -11.04
CA LEU A 213 2.79 5.63 -11.97
C LEU A 213 2.25 4.99 -13.25
N ASP A 214 2.96 4.02 -13.83
CA ASP A 214 2.49 3.28 -14.99
C ASP A 214 1.11 2.64 -14.71
N VAL A 215 0.94 2.00 -13.55
CA VAL A 215 -0.34 1.37 -13.18
C VAL A 215 -1.45 2.42 -13.01
N ILE A 216 -1.16 3.57 -12.41
CA ILE A 216 -2.12 4.67 -12.29
C ILE A 216 -2.57 5.16 -13.67
N ASP A 217 -1.63 5.35 -14.60
CA ASP A 217 -1.93 5.80 -15.98
C ASP A 217 -2.79 4.79 -16.75
N HIS A 218 -2.59 3.49 -16.51
CA HIS A 218 -3.45 2.45 -17.09
C HIS A 218 -4.86 2.44 -16.49
N LEU A 219 -5.00 2.72 -15.18
CA LEU A 219 -6.27 2.77 -14.47
C LEU A 219 -7.08 4.04 -14.72
N VAL A 220 -6.39 5.15 -15.01
CA VAL A 220 -6.97 6.46 -15.29
C VAL A 220 -6.57 6.85 -16.73
N PRO A 221 -7.22 6.28 -17.77
CA PRO A 221 -6.88 6.64 -19.14
C PRO A 221 -7.04 8.14 -19.31
N SER A 222 -6.04 8.80 -19.89
CA SER A 222 -5.96 10.27 -20.09
C SER A 222 -7.01 10.86 -21.04
N GLY A 223 -8.16 10.18 -21.22
CA GLY A 223 -9.22 10.50 -22.18
C GLY A 223 -10.61 10.72 -21.58
N SER A 224 -10.80 10.69 -20.26
CA SER A 224 -12.05 11.16 -19.65
C SER A 224 -12.09 12.69 -19.60
N ILE A 225 -11.95 13.32 -20.78
CA ILE A 225 -12.41 14.69 -21.00
C ILE A 225 -13.93 14.62 -20.89
N ILE A 226 -14.42 15.23 -19.83
CA ILE A 226 -15.78 15.75 -19.61
C ILE A 226 -16.59 15.73 -20.92
N GLN A 227 -17.42 14.70 -21.11
CA GLN A 227 -18.63 14.89 -21.89
C GLN A 227 -19.49 15.80 -21.04
N ASN A 228 -19.44 17.10 -21.36
CA ASN A 228 -20.45 18.05 -20.93
C ASN A 228 -21.75 17.57 -21.56
N ASP A 229 -22.59 16.91 -20.77
CA ASP A 229 -24.01 16.82 -21.08
C ASP A 229 -24.59 18.23 -20.98
N ALA A 230 -24.75 18.85 -22.15
CA ALA A 230 -25.55 20.06 -22.37
C ALA A 230 -26.96 19.66 -22.80
#